data_AF-A0A556RGF5-F1
#
_entry.id   AF-A0A556RGF5-F1
#
_cell.length_a   1.000
_cell.length_b   1.000
_cell.length_c   1.000
_cell.angle_alpha   90.00
_cell.angle_beta   90.00
_cell.angle_gamma   90.00
#
_symmetry.space_group_name_H-M   'P 1'
#
loop_
_entity.id
_entity.type
_entity.pdbx_description
1 polymer ?
#
loop_
_entity_poly.entity_id
_entity_poly.type
_entity_poly.pdbx_seq_one_letter_code
_entity_poly.pdbx_strand_id
1 'polypeptide(L)' 'MVKIDWFLIISDLKKAGISGREIARRLNVSVSTVVMWKNGSSPSYEKGVMLMKMWESTR' A
#
# COMPACT_ATOMS: atom_id res chain seq x y z
N MET A 1 9.62 12.06 -14.54
CA MET A 1 8.70 10.94 -14.22
C MET A 1 8.11 11.18 -12.84
N VAL A 2 6.79 11.12 -12.69
CA VAL A 2 6.15 11.26 -11.37
C VAL A 2 6.39 9.96 -10.59
N LYS A 3 7.11 10.03 -9.47
CA LYS A 3 7.32 8.88 -8.58
C LYS A 3 6.14 8.79 -7.62
N ILE A 4 5.50 7.62 -7.53
CA ILE A 4 4.42 7.39 -6.58
C ILE A 4 5.01 7.29 -5.17
N ASP A 5 4.45 8.03 -4.23
CA ASP A 5 4.83 7.96 -2.82
C ASP A 5 4.04 6.85 -2.11
N TRP A 6 4.61 5.64 -2.08
CA TRP A 6 4.02 4.49 -1.40
C TRP A 6 3.98 4.64 0.12
N PHE A 7 4.87 5.43 0.71
CA PHE A 7 4.85 5.72 2.13
C PHE A 7 3.59 6.50 2.49
N LEU A 8 3.25 7.51 1.69
CA LEU A 8 2.04 8.33 1.88
C LEU A 8 0.78 7.48 1.75
N ILE A 9 0.66 6.72 0.65
CA ILE A 9 -0.50 5.85 0.40
C ILE A 9 -0.73 4.86 1.55
N ILE A 10 0.32 4.13 1.95
CA ILE A 10 0.21 3.14 3.03
C ILE A 10 -0.08 3.82 4.37
N SER A 11 0.45 5.02 4.62
CA SER A 11 0.20 5.75 5.86
C SER A 11 -1.23 6.26 5.95
N ASP A 12 -1.80 6.74 4.85
CA ASP A 12 -3.18 7.19 4.81
C ASP A 12 -4.17 6.03 4.95
N LEU A 13 -3.91 4.89 4.30
CA LEU A 13 -4.68 3.65 4.53
C LEU A 13 -4.70 3.26 6.01
N LYS A 14 -3.56 3.38 6.71
CA LYS A 14 -3.48 3.11 8.15
C LYS A 14 -4.28 4.12 8.98
N LYS A 15 -4.28 5.40 8.61
CA LYS A 15 -5.11 6.44 9.25
C LYS A 15 -6.60 6.19 9.05
N ALA A 16 -6.98 5.64 7.89
CA ALA A 16 -8.34 5.18 7.59
C ALA A 16 -8.73 3.85 8.29
N GLY A 17 -7.89 3.33 9.21
CA GLY A 17 -8.17 2.11 9.97
C GLY A 17 -7.79 0.81 9.25
N ILE A 18 -7.24 0.87 8.03
CA ILE A 18 -6.81 -0.31 7.30
C ILE A 18 -5.39 -0.70 7.77
N SER A 19 -5.32 -1.74 8.58
CA SER A 19 -4.04 -2.22 9.13
C SER A 19 -3.11 -2.77 8.03
N GLY A 20 -1.79 -2.73 8.27
CA GLY A 20 -0.80 -3.32 7.34
C GLY A 20 -1.00 -4.83 7.12
N ARG A 21 -1.55 -5.54 8.10
CA ARG A 21 -1.92 -6.96 7.98
C ARG A 21 -3.10 -7.14 7.03
N GLU A 22 -4.09 -6.26 7.10
CA GLU A 22 -5.25 -6.28 6.20
C GLU A 22 -4.85 -5.92 4.76
N ILE A 23 -3.96 -4.92 4.58
CA ILE A 23 -3.37 -4.61 3.27
C ILE A 23 -2.68 -5.84 2.70
N ALA A 24 -1.80 -6.47 3.48
CA ALA A 24 -1.06 -7.65 3.07
C ALA A 24 -1.99 -8.81 2.66
N ARG A 25 -3.02 -9.08 3.48
CA ARG A 25 -4.04 -10.11 3.22
C ARG A 25 -4.79 -9.85 1.91
N ARG A 26 -5.28 -8.63 1.70
CA ARG A 26 -6.04 -8.28 0.47
C ARG A 26 -5.18 -8.30 -0.79
N LEU A 27 -3.90 -7.96 -0.67
CA LEU A 27 -2.97 -7.97 -1.80
C LEU A 27 -2.30 -9.33 -2.03
N ASN A 28 -2.57 -10.33 -1.18
CA ASN A 28 -1.90 -11.63 -1.18
C ASN A 28 -0.37 -11.51 -1.16
N VAL A 29 0.15 -10.72 -0.22
CA VAL A 29 1.59 -10.54 0.02
C VAL A 29 1.90 -10.70 1.51
N SER A 30 3.18 -10.79 1.86
CA SER A 30 3.59 -10.81 3.26
C SER A 30 3.46 -9.41 3.90
N VAL A 31 3.29 -9.35 5.23
CA VAL A 31 3.33 -8.07 5.97
C VAL A 31 4.68 -7.37 5.80
N SER A 32 5.78 -8.14 5.76
CA SER A 32 7.13 -7.63 5.50
C SER A 32 7.23 -6.93 4.16
N THR A 33 6.56 -7.44 3.12
CA THR A 33 6.49 -6.80 1.80
C THR A 33 5.84 -5.41 1.90
N VAL A 34 4.74 -5.27 2.65
CA VAL A 34 4.09 -3.97 2.87
C VAL A 34 5.01 -3.01 3.63
N VAL A 35 5.78 -3.50 4.61
CA VAL A 35 6.78 -2.70 5.34
C VAL A 35 7.89 -2.24 4.40
N MET A 36 8.39 -3.11 3.51
CA MET A 36 9.41 -2.72 2.54
C MET A 36 8.91 -1.63 1.59
N TRP A 37 7.65 -1.67 1.16
CA TRP A 37 7.07 -0.61 0.31
C TRP A 37 7.01 0.72 1.04
N LYS A 38 6.63 0.68 2.33
CA LYS A 38 6.66 1.86 3.19
C LYS A 38 8.08 2.42 3.39
N ASN A 39 9.10 1.56 3.35
CA ASN A 39 10.51 1.92 3.52
C ASN A 39 11.23 2.26 2.20
N GLY A 40 10.49 2.47 1.10
CA GLY A 40 11.04 3.03 -0.14
C GLY A 40 11.23 2.04 -1.29
N SER A 41 10.97 0.75 -1.09
CA SER A 41 10.80 -0.17 -2.23
C SER A 41 9.46 0.06 -2.91
N SER A 42 9.25 -0.52 -4.10
CA SER A 42 8.01 -0.37 -4.84
C SER A 42 7.30 -1.70 -5.03
N PRO A 43 5.95 -1.72 -4.99
CA PRO A 43 5.17 -2.87 -5.43
C PRO A 43 5.37 -3.11 -6.93
N SER A 44 5.04 -4.33 -7.38
CA SER A 44 4.84 -4.58 -8.81
C SER A 44 3.69 -3.72 -9.33
N TYR A 45 3.60 -3.54 -10.65
CA TYR A 45 2.54 -2.75 -11.27
C TYR A 45 1.14 -3.17 -10.78
N GLU A 46 0.83 -4.46 -10.81
CA GLU A 46 -0.45 -5.01 -10.37
C GLU A 46 -0.75 -4.67 -8.90
N LYS A 47 0.20 -4.89 -8.00
CA LYS A 47 0.02 -4.61 -6.56
C LYS A 47 -0.07 -3.11 -6.28
N GLY A 48 0.66 -2.30 -7.03
CA GLY A 48 0.59 -0.83 -6.96
C GLY A 48 -0.79 -0.32 -7.35
N VAL A 49 -1.37 -0.84 -8.44
CA VAL A 49 -2.75 -0.51 -8.86
C VAL A 49 -3.77 -0.92 -7.80
N MET A 50 -3.64 -2.12 -7.21
CA MET A 50 -4.54 -2.55 -6.13
C MET A 50 -4.44 -1.66 -4.88
N LEU A 51 -3.23 -1.25 -4.51
CA LEU A 51 -2.98 -0.32 -3.40
C LEU A 51 -3.65 1.04 -3.64
N MET A 52 -3.50 1.59 -4.85
CA MET A 52 -4.13 2.87 -5.21
C MET A 52 -5.65 2.78 -5.19
N LYS A 53 -6.25 1.72 -5.74
CA LYS A 53 -7.70 1.48 -5.68
C LYS A 53 -8.21 1.40 -4.25
N MET A 54 -7.45 0.73 -3.37
CA MET A 54 -7.80 0.66 -1.96
C MET A 54 -7.76 2.04 -1.31
N TRP A 55 -6.77 2.86 -1.64
CA TRP A 55 -6.64 4.22 -1.11
C TRP A 55 -7.74 5.15 -1.62
N GLU A 56 -8.10 5.07 -2.90
CA GLU A 56 -9.24 5.79 -3.47
C GLU A 56 -10.55 5.46 -2.74
N SER A 57 -10.75 4.21 -2.32
CA SER A 57 -11.96 3.81 -1.57
C SER A 57 -12.03 4.34 -0.13
N THR A 58 -10.95 4.97 0.37
CA THR A 58 -10.91 5.60 1.71
C THR A 58 -11.12 7.11 1.69
N ARG A 59 -11.39 7.69 0.52
CA ARG A 59 -11.62 9.13 0.33
C ARG A 59 -13.09 9.45 0.15
#